data_AF-A0A8S3ZCD4-F1
#
_entry.id   AF-A0A8S3ZCD4-F1
#
_cell.length_a   1.000
_cell.length_b   1.000
_cell.length_c   1.000
_cell.angle_alpha   90.00
_cell.angle_beta   90.00
_cell.angle_gamma   90.00
#
_symmetry.space_group_name_H-M   'P 1'
#
loop_
_entity.id
_entity.type
_entity.pdbx_description
1 polymer ?
#
loop_
_entity_poly.entity_id
_entity_poly.type
_entity_poly.pdbx_seq_one_letter_code
_entity_poly.pdbx_strand_id
1 'polypeptide(L)'
;YGGKRFFGWATFGSGVVTLLIPSAAQISYTALIAIRVLLGMLQGVTWPAMFVIWSRWAPPLERQKLISLNFSGSTLGIILTYPTVNILCTIVENGWKYAFYLSGGVTIMWCLLWYYFVYETPSQHPRITKLEKMYIRNCLKKHLPPEE
;
A
#
# COMPACT_ATOMS: atom_id res chain seq x y z
N TYR A 1 6.66 10.04 -13.62
CA TYR A 1 7.34 10.66 -12.46
C TYR A 1 6.52 10.40 -11.21
N GLY A 2 7.12 10.02 -10.08
CA GLY A 2 6.46 10.11 -8.76
C GLY A 2 5.70 8.90 -8.20
N GLY A 3 5.68 7.72 -8.83
CA GLY A 3 4.85 6.59 -8.40
C GLY A 3 5.05 6.16 -6.93
N LYS A 4 6.31 6.17 -6.45
CA LYS A 4 6.63 5.87 -5.04
C LYS A 4 6.03 6.91 -4.10
N ARG A 5 6.24 8.19 -4.40
CA ARG A 5 5.81 9.31 -3.55
C ARG A 5 4.29 9.35 -3.48
N PHE A 6 3.64 9.17 -4.62
CA PHE A 6 2.18 9.20 -4.70
C PHE A 6 1.52 8.07 -3.92
N PHE A 7 2.03 6.84 -4.08
CA PHE A 7 1.59 5.68 -3.29
C PHE A 7 1.86 5.89 -1.79
N GLY A 8 3.04 6.42 -1.45
CA GLY A 8 3.43 6.69 -0.08
C GLY A 8 2.52 7.73 0.59
N TRP A 9 2.28 8.88 -0.06
CA TRP A 9 1.38 9.92 0.45
C TRP A 9 -0.06 9.43 0.60
N ALA A 10 -0.58 8.68 -0.37
CA ALA A 10 -1.92 8.11 -0.29
C ALA A 10 -2.06 7.11 0.87
N THR A 11 -1.05 6.27 1.08
CA THR A 11 -1.02 5.28 2.17
C THR A 11 -0.89 5.95 3.53
N PHE A 12 -0.01 6.95 3.66
CA PHE A 12 0.15 7.73 4.88
C PHE A 12 -1.15 8.46 5.24
N GLY A 13 -1.74 9.16 4.27
CA GLY A 13 -3.03 9.83 4.44
C GLY A 13 -4.12 8.85 4.87
N SER A 14 -4.18 7.67 4.24
CA SER A 14 -5.17 6.63 4.61
C SER A 14 -4.98 6.17 6.05
N GLY A 15 -3.74 6.00 6.51
CA GLY A 15 -3.42 5.67 7.90
C GLY A 15 -3.88 6.75 8.88
N VAL A 16 -3.56 8.02 8.60
CA VAL A 16 -3.97 9.16 9.44
C VAL A 16 -5.49 9.29 9.49
N VAL A 17 -6.17 9.21 8.34
CA VAL A 17 -7.63 9.26 8.27
C VAL A 17 -8.26 8.11 9.06
N THR A 18 -7.67 6.91 9.01
CA THR A 18 -8.13 5.74 9.78
C THR A 18 -8.03 5.99 11.29
N LEU A 19 -6.97 6.64 11.77
CA LEU A 19 -6.83 7.01 13.18
C LEU A 19 -7.87 8.05 13.64
N LEU A 20 -8.36 8.89 12.73
CA LEU A 20 -9.36 9.92 13.04
C LEU A 20 -10.80 9.39 13.04
N ILE A 21 -11.06 8.18 12.52
CA ILE A 21 -12.41 7.58 12.46
C ILE A 21 -13.08 7.49 13.84
N PRO A 22 -12.44 6.99 14.90
CA PRO A 22 -13.06 6.90 16.23
C PRO A 22 -13.47 8.27 16.78
N SER A 23 -12.62 9.30 16.60
CA SER A 23 -12.89 10.66 17.06
C SER A 23 -14.04 11.29 16.30
N ALA A 24 -14.10 11.13 14.97
CA ALA A 24 -15.20 11.66 14.17
C ALA A 24 -16.53 10.97 14.44
N ALA A 25 -16.50 9.66 14.74
CA ALA A 25 -17.69 8.91 15.15
C ALA A 25 -18.32 9.45 16.45
N GLN A 26 -17.54 10.09 17.32
CA GLN A 26 -18.07 10.70 18.56
C GLN A 26 -18.66 12.10 18.34
N ILE A 27 -18.27 12.81 17.27
CA ILE A 27 -18.70 14.18 17.01
C ILE A 27 -20.06 14.19 16.31
N SER A 28 -20.17 13.51 15.16
CA SER A 28 -21.40 13.49 14.35
C SER A 28 -21.35 12.42 13.26
N TYR A 29 -22.52 11.88 12.88
CA TYR A 29 -22.65 10.96 11.76
C TYR A 29 -22.22 11.59 10.42
N THR A 30 -22.42 12.90 10.23
CA THR A 30 -22.00 13.62 9.02
C THR A 30 -20.48 13.68 8.91
N ALA A 31 -19.79 13.92 10.04
CA ALA A 31 -18.33 13.91 10.09
C ALA A 31 -17.77 12.51 9.76
N LEU A 32 -18.42 11.46 10.25
CA LEU A 32 -18.06 10.08 9.92
C LEU A 32 -18.19 9.78 8.42
N ILE A 33 -19.29 10.22 7.79
CA ILE A 33 -19.48 10.05 6.34
C ILE A 33 -18.39 10.78 5.57
N ALA A 34 -18.09 12.03 5.93
CA ALA A 34 -17.05 12.81 5.26
C ALA A 34 -15.67 12.14 5.34
N ILE A 35 -15.28 11.63 6.52
CA ILE A 35 -14.04 10.89 6.71
C ILE A 35 -14.01 9.59 5.89
N ARG A 36 -15.14 8.88 5.77
CA ARG A 36 -15.22 7.66 4.96
C ARG A 36 -15.07 7.95 3.47
N VAL A 37 -15.66 9.04 2.98
CA VAL A 37 -15.46 9.48 1.58
C VAL A 37 -13.99 9.81 1.33
N LEU A 38 -13.36 10.55 2.24
CA LEU A 38 -11.93 10.88 2.13
C LEU A 38 -11.04 9.63 2.14
N LEU A 39 -11.33 8.66 3.02
CA LEU A 39 -10.60 7.39 3.05
C LEU A 39 -10.73 6.64 1.71
N GLY A 40 -11.94 6.59 1.15
CA GLY A 40 -12.21 5.96 -0.15
C GLY A 40 -11.45 6.62 -1.30
N MET A 41 -11.39 7.96 -1.30
CA MET A 41 -10.60 8.73 -2.28
C MET A 41 -9.10 8.38 -2.21
N LEU A 42 -8.54 8.29 -0.99
CA LEU A 42 -7.13 7.96 -0.80
C LEU A 42 -6.81 6.52 -1.22
N GLN A 43 -7.68 5.56 -0.89
CA GLN A 43 -7.48 4.16 -1.25
C GLN A 43 -7.70 3.87 -2.75
N GLY A 44 -8.60 4.60 -3.41
CA GLY A 44 -8.90 4.37 -4.83
C GLY A 44 -7.69 4.60 -5.76
N VAL A 45 -6.74 5.42 -5.31
CA VAL A 45 -5.55 5.81 -6.08
C VAL A 45 -4.39 4.82 -5.91
N THR A 46 -4.45 3.97 -4.89
CA THR A 46 -3.38 3.03 -4.50
C THR A 46 -3.13 1.96 -5.55
N TRP A 47 -4.18 1.35 -6.11
CA TRP A 47 -4.05 0.26 -7.10
C TRP A 47 -3.44 0.71 -8.43
N PRO A 48 -3.91 1.82 -9.07
CA PRO A 48 -3.25 2.35 -10.27
C PRO A 48 -1.77 2.69 -10.04
N ALA A 49 -1.45 3.32 -8.91
CA ALA A 49 -0.06 3.63 -8.55
C ALA A 49 0.81 2.37 -8.42
N MET A 50 0.25 1.30 -7.82
CA MET A 50 0.93 0.01 -7.70
C MET A 50 1.24 -0.61 -9.07
N PHE A 51 0.30 -0.57 -10.02
CA PHE A 51 0.54 -1.10 -11.37
C PHE A 51 1.63 -0.33 -12.13
N VAL A 52 1.74 0.98 -11.92
CA VAL A 52 2.82 1.82 -12.49
C VAL A 52 4.18 1.49 -11.88
N ILE A 53 4.25 1.15 -10.58
CA ILE A 53 5.49 0.72 -9.95
C ILE A 53 5.90 -0.66 -10.51
N TRP A 54 4.95 -1.60 -10.58
CA TRP A 54 5.22 -2.93 -11.14
C TRP A 54 5.65 -2.89 -12.61
N SER A 55 5.12 -1.99 -13.43
CA SER A 55 5.53 -1.89 -14.84
C SER A 55 7.00 -1.49 -15.02
N ARG A 56 7.64 -0.95 -13.98
CA ARG A 56 9.06 -0.55 -13.99
C ARG A 56 9.99 -1.55 -13.32
N TRP A 57 9.45 -2.36 -12.41
CA TRP A 57 10.21 -3.29 -11.57
C TRP A 57 10.06 -4.75 -11.97
N ALA A 58 8.91 -5.15 -12.54
CA ALA A 58 8.65 -6.52 -12.93
C ALA A 58 9.00 -6.78 -14.41
N PRO A 59 9.79 -7.83 -14.71
CA PRO A 59 9.90 -8.36 -16.07
C PRO A 59 8.52 -8.76 -16.62
N PRO A 60 8.22 -8.57 -17.92
CA PRO A 60 6.90 -8.87 -18.49
C PRO A 60 6.43 -10.31 -18.22
N LEU A 61 7.33 -11.28 -18.33
CA LEU A 61 7.07 -12.71 -18.13
C LEU A 61 6.79 -13.07 -16.66
N GLU A 62 7.33 -12.32 -15.71
CA GLU A 62 7.23 -12.61 -14.28
C GLU A 62 6.22 -11.69 -13.57
N ARG A 63 5.73 -10.64 -14.25
CA ARG A 63 4.84 -9.63 -13.69
C ARG A 63 3.58 -10.21 -13.06
N GLN A 64 2.95 -11.18 -13.70
CA GLN A 64 1.74 -11.81 -13.15
C GLN A 64 2.04 -12.58 -11.86
N LYS A 65 3.20 -13.23 -11.76
CA LYS A 65 3.62 -13.96 -10.55
C LYS A 65 3.88 -13.01 -9.38
N LEU A 66 4.45 -11.84 -9.66
CA LEU A 66 4.69 -10.82 -8.64
C LEU A 66 3.39 -10.15 -8.17
N ILE A 67 2.45 -9.92 -9.10
CA ILE A 67 1.11 -9.41 -8.77
C ILE A 67 0.33 -10.44 -7.95
N SER A 68 0.34 -11.73 -8.33
CA SER A 68 -0.39 -12.76 -7.57
C SER A 68 0.17 -12.91 -6.15
N LEU A 69 1.50 -12.80 -5.97
CA LEU A 69 2.12 -12.76 -4.65
C LEU A 69 1.62 -11.57 -3.80
N ASN A 70 1.44 -10.39 -4.42
CA ASN A 70 0.88 -9.22 -3.74
C ASN A 70 -0.58 -9.46 -3.28
N PHE A 71 -1.39 -10.10 -4.12
CA PHE A 71 -2.75 -10.49 -3.75
C PHE A 71 -2.78 -11.50 -2.59
N SER A 72 -1.91 -12.52 -2.63
CA SER A 72 -1.78 -13.47 -1.51
C SER A 72 -1.44 -12.77 -0.20
N GLY A 73 -0.54 -11.78 -0.22
CA GLY A 73 -0.23 -10.97 0.96
C GLY A 73 -1.44 -10.19 1.49
N SER A 74 -2.26 -9.64 0.59
CA SER A 74 -3.51 -8.94 0.97
C SER A 74 -4.51 -9.88 1.66
N THR A 75 -4.69 -11.08 1.11
CA THR A 75 -5.57 -12.12 1.70
C THR A 75 -5.07 -12.56 3.07
N LEU A 76 -3.75 -12.78 3.24
CA LEU A 76 -3.17 -13.09 4.54
C LEU A 76 -3.41 -11.98 5.57
N GLY A 77 -3.28 -10.71 5.16
CA GLY A 77 -3.57 -9.57 6.01
C GLY A 77 -5.02 -9.57 6.51
N ILE A 78 -5.99 -9.90 5.65
CA ILE A 78 -7.41 -10.00 6.02
C ILE A 78 -7.63 -11.13 7.04
N ILE A 79 -7.03 -12.30 6.78
CA ILE A 79 -7.14 -13.48 7.67
C ILE A 79 -6.61 -13.17 9.07
N LEU A 80 -5.54 -12.37 9.18
CA LEU A 80 -5.01 -11.95 10.48
C LEU A 80 -5.84 -10.84 11.11
N THR A 81 -6.31 -9.87 10.31
CA THR A 81 -7.00 -8.68 10.82
C THR A 81 -8.35 -9.02 11.45
N TYR A 82 -9.17 -9.87 10.82
CA TYR A 82 -10.52 -10.14 11.32
C TYR A 82 -10.54 -10.77 12.72
N PRO A 83 -9.77 -11.83 13.02
CA PRO A 83 -9.68 -12.38 14.37
C PRO A 83 -9.14 -11.35 15.38
N THR A 84 -8.11 -10.59 15.03
CA THR A 84 -7.55 -9.55 15.92
C THR A 84 -8.60 -8.52 16.29
N VAL A 85 -9.37 -8.03 15.32
CA VAL A 85 -10.46 -7.07 15.57
C VAL A 85 -11.57 -7.71 16.40
N ASN A 86 -11.95 -8.95 16.11
CA ASN A 86 -12.97 -9.67 16.88
C ASN A 86 -12.59 -9.83 18.35
N ILE A 87 -11.35 -10.25 18.61
CA ILE A 87 -10.81 -10.41 19.97
C ILE A 87 -10.80 -9.07 20.71
N LEU A 88 -10.31 -8.00 20.06
CA LEU A 88 -10.28 -6.65 20.63
C LEU A 88 -11.67 -6.16 21.01
N CYS A 89 -12.66 -6.34 20.14
CA CYS A 89 -14.05 -5.94 20.40
C CYS A 89 -14.71 -6.74 21.53
N THR A 90 -14.27 -7.99 21.77
CA THR A 90 -14.88 -8.87 22.78
C THR A 90 -14.29 -8.65 24.18
N ILE A 91 -12.98 -8.39 24.26
CA ILE A 91 -12.26 -8.31 25.54
C ILE A 91 -12.22 -6.89 26.10
N VAL A 92 -12.15 -5.88 25.24
CA VAL A 92 -11.91 -4.49 25.64
C VAL A 92 -13.17 -3.66 25.44
N GLU A 93 -13.57 -2.91 26.47
CA GLU A 93 -14.64 -1.93 26.36
C GLU A 93 -14.25 -0.84 25.34
N ASN A 94 -15.13 -0.54 24.38
CA ASN A 94 -14.79 0.27 23.19
C ASN A 94 -13.68 -0.33 22.29
N GLY A 95 -13.52 -1.65 22.29
CA GLY A 95 -12.51 -2.37 21.48
C GLY A 95 -12.49 -2.01 19.99
N TRP A 96 -13.63 -1.62 19.43
CA TRP A 96 -13.72 -1.14 18.05
C TRP A 96 -12.85 0.10 17.78
N LYS A 97 -12.68 1.01 18.75
CA LYS A 97 -11.81 2.19 18.60
C LYS A 97 -10.35 1.77 18.50
N TYR A 98 -9.94 0.82 19.35
CA TYR A 98 -8.59 0.28 19.36
C TYR A 98 -8.25 -0.49 18.07
N ALA A 99 -9.24 -1.14 17.45
CA ALA A 99 -9.06 -1.75 16.13
C ALA A 99 -8.67 -0.71 15.05
N PHE A 100 -9.29 0.47 15.06
CA PHE A 100 -8.92 1.58 14.16
C PHE A 100 -7.56 2.18 14.51
N TYR A 101 -7.24 2.31 15.80
CA TYR A 101 -5.92 2.79 16.22
C TYR A 101 -4.79 1.84 15.83
N LEU A 102 -4.99 0.53 16.02
CA LEU A 102 -4.01 -0.50 15.66
C LEU A 102 -3.79 -0.54 14.15
N SER A 103 -4.87 -0.61 13.36
CA SER A 103 -4.79 -0.67 11.90
C SER A 103 -4.20 0.61 11.28
N GLY A 104 -4.61 1.78 11.76
CA GLY A 104 -4.03 3.05 11.36
C GLY A 104 -2.54 3.17 11.71
N GLY A 105 -2.15 2.76 12.92
CA GLY A 105 -0.75 2.75 13.36
C GLY A 105 0.12 1.81 12.54
N VAL A 106 -0.34 0.59 12.29
CA VAL A 106 0.35 -0.39 11.42
C VAL A 106 0.50 0.15 10.01
N THR A 107 -0.52 0.83 9.47
CA THR A 107 -0.46 1.43 8.12
C THR A 107 0.58 2.55 8.03
N ILE A 108 0.66 3.41 9.04
CA ILE A 108 1.66 4.48 9.10
C ILE A 108 3.07 3.89 9.25
N MET A 109 3.24 2.91 10.15
CA MET A 109 4.53 2.22 10.33
C MET A 109 4.98 1.55 9.03
N TRP A 110 4.07 0.86 8.33
CA TRP A 110 4.33 0.27 7.02
C TRP A 110 4.72 1.33 5.99
N CYS A 111 4.06 2.49 6.00
CA CYS A 111 4.41 3.60 5.11
C CYS A 111 5.85 4.11 5.35
N LEU A 112 6.29 4.20 6.60
CA LEU A 112 7.68 4.57 6.92
C LEU A 112 8.68 3.54 6.37
N LEU A 113 8.39 2.25 6.55
CA LEU A 113 9.20 1.17 5.97
C LEU A 113 9.21 1.25 4.43
N TRP A 114 8.08 1.56 3.81
CA TRP A 114 7.98 1.75 2.36
C TRP A 114 8.88 2.88 1.86
N TYR A 115 8.89 4.02 2.55
CA TYR A 115 9.77 5.14 2.20
C TYR A 115 11.25 4.79 2.33
N TYR A 116 11.61 3.97 3.32
CA TYR A 116 12.98 3.54 3.58
C TYR A 116 13.46 2.47 2.58
N PHE A 117 12.64 1.45 2.29
CA PHE A 117 13.06 0.28 1.51
C PHE A 117 12.81 0.40 0.00
N VAL A 118 11.77 1.09 -0.45
CA VAL A 118 11.39 1.09 -1.87
C VAL A 118 12.03 2.25 -2.61
N TYR A 119 12.54 2.02 -3.82
CA TYR A 119 13.14 3.06 -4.67
C TYR A 119 12.36 3.19 -5.99
N GLU A 120 12.31 4.38 -6.58
CA GLU A 120 11.48 4.65 -7.78
C GLU A 120 11.96 3.90 -9.02
N THR A 121 13.26 3.59 -9.07
CA THR A 121 13.88 2.93 -10.22
C THR A 121 14.91 1.91 -9.72
N PRO A 122 15.03 0.73 -10.35
CA PRO A 122 16.08 -0.23 -10.02
C PRO A 122 17.48 0.41 -10.14
N SER A 123 17.65 1.44 -10.97
CA SER A 123 18.91 2.17 -11.11
C SER A 123 19.35 2.94 -9.87
N GLN A 124 18.42 3.35 -9.02
CA GLN A 124 18.66 4.12 -7.79
C GLN A 124 18.74 3.22 -6.55
N HIS A 125 18.46 1.92 -6.69
CA HIS A 125 18.45 0.98 -5.58
C HIS A 125 19.89 0.59 -5.21
N PRO A 126 20.38 0.91 -4.00
CA PRO A 126 21.79 0.69 -3.64
C PRO A 126 22.15 -0.79 -3.43
N ARG A 127 21.15 -1.66 -3.19
CA ARG A 127 21.34 -3.10 -2.92
C ARG A 127 21.04 -4.02 -4.11
N ILE A 128 20.78 -3.48 -5.31
CA ILE A 128 20.48 -4.33 -6.47
C ILE A 128 21.78 -4.90 -7.06
N THR A 129 21.78 -6.19 -7.40
CA THR A 129 22.93 -6.81 -8.04
C THR A 129 23.06 -6.32 -9.49
N LYS A 130 24.30 -6.13 -9.98
CA LYS A 130 24.55 -5.70 -11.38
C LYS A 130 23.87 -6.63 -12.41
N LEU A 131 23.87 -7.93 -12.14
CA LEU A 131 23.21 -8.97 -12.96
C LEU A 131 21.69 -8.75 -13.05
N GLU A 132 21.03 -8.56 -11.91
CA GLU A 132 19.58 -8.33 -11.83
C GLU A 132 19.18 -7.03 -12.53
N LYS A 133 19.97 -5.96 -12.34
CA LYS A 133 19.76 -4.68 -13.03
C LYS A 133 19.85 -4.81 -14.55
N MET A 134 20.80 -5.62 -15.05
CA MET A 134 20.93 -5.90 -16.49
C MET A 134 19.76 -6.75 -17.01
N TYR A 135 19.34 -7.78 -16.27
CA TYR A 135 18.20 -8.63 -16.62
C TYR A 135 16.91 -7.83 -16.78
N ILE A 136 16.54 -7.03 -15.77
CA ILE A 136 15.32 -6.20 -15.80
C ILE A 136 15.37 -5.23 -16.99
N ARG A 137 16.53 -4.58 -17.22
CA ARG A 137 16.67 -3.62 -18.32
C ARG A 137 16.53 -4.27 -19.70
N ASN A 138 17.12 -5.45 -19.89
CA ASN A 138 17.06 -6.17 -21.16
C ASN A 138 15.65 -6.70 -21.44
N CYS A 139 14.95 -7.22 -20.42
CA CYS A 139 13.57 -7.65 -20.53
C CYS A 139 12.61 -6.49 -20.88
N LEU A 140 12.82 -5.32 -20.28
CA LEU A 140 12.03 -4.12 -20.59
C LEU A 140 12.30 -3.60 -22.01
N LYS A 141 13.57 -3.57 -22.46
CA LYS A 141 13.94 -3.15 -23.82
C LYS A 141 13.36 -4.06 -24.90
N LYS A 142 13.36 -5.37 -24.70
CA LYS A 142 12.86 -6.35 -25.68
C LYS A 142 11.35 -6.25 -25.93
N HIS A 143 10.61 -5.56 -25.07
CA HIS A 143 9.15 -5.38 -25.15
C HIS A 143 8.74 -3.98 -25.64
N LEU A 144 9.68 -3.05 -25.86
CA LEU A 144 9.40 -1.78 -26.52
C LEU A 144 9.41 -2.00 -28.04
N PRO A 145 8.50 -1.38 -28.82
CA PRO A 145 8.61 -1.37 -30.27
C PRO A 145 9.97 -0.79 -30.66
N PRO A 146 10.60 -1.26 -31.74
CA PRO A 146 11.86 -0.68 -32.22
C PRO A 146 11.66 0.82 -32.40
N GLU A 147 12.56 1.62 -31.81
CA GLU A 147 12.61 3.06 -32.07
C GLU A 147 12.90 3.24 -33.58
N GLU A 148 11.91 3.73 -34.33
CA GLU A 148 12.05 4.19 -35.71
C GLU A 148 12.84 5.51 -35.78
#